data_AF-X1T582-F1
#
_entry.id   AF-X1T582-F1
#
_cell.length_a   1.000
_cell.length_b   1.000
_cell.length_c   1.000
_cell.angle_alpha   90.00
_cell.angle_beta   90.00
_cell.angle_gamma   90.00
#
_symmetry.space_group_name_H-M   'P 1'
#
loop_
_entity.id
_entity.type
_entity.pdbx_description
1 polymer ?
#
loop_
_entity_poly.entity_id
_entity_poly.type
_entity_poly.pdbx_seq_one_letter_code
_entity_poly.pdbx_strand_id
1 'polypeptide(L)'
;MKPIISYIILGVIGILILIRCLPLGSRRRKKFEIFAEIGIGLFISVIILGLTNFDNLILKRADIIYLQYISIVFFMIGLFLIISSFISLKRIGKPTSGLENTTRMIHRGIFKFLRHPLYLGLSLFTIGFLFAYQAIALIIIGFVAVILFSLRVED
;
A
#
# COMPACT_ATOMS: atom_id res chain seq x y z
N MET A 1 18.47 -11.51 -3.71
CA MET A 1 18.11 -12.08 -2.40
C MET A 1 17.80 -13.55 -2.59
N LYS A 2 18.28 -14.47 -1.74
CA LYS A 2 17.87 -15.88 -1.85
C LYS A 2 16.34 -15.96 -1.63
N PRO A 3 15.60 -16.74 -2.43
CA PRO A 3 14.13 -16.79 -2.38
C PRO A 3 13.58 -17.11 -0.98
N ILE A 4 14.33 -17.90 -0.21
CA ILE A 4 14.04 -18.28 1.18
C ILE A 4 13.92 -17.05 2.10
N ILE A 5 14.78 -16.04 1.93
CA ILE A 5 14.79 -14.85 2.78
C ILE A 5 13.52 -14.02 2.53
N SER A 6 13.06 -13.93 1.28
CA SER A 6 11.82 -13.23 0.92
C SER A 6 10.61 -13.86 1.61
N TYR A 7 10.51 -15.19 1.63
CA TYR A 7 9.43 -15.90 2.32
C TYR A 7 9.46 -15.71 3.82
N ILE A 8 10.64 -15.67 4.44
CA ILE A 8 10.80 -15.37 5.87
C ILE A 8 10.29 -13.96 6.17
N ILE A 9 10.67 -12.96 5.36
CA ILE A 9 10.22 -11.57 5.55
C ILE A 9 8.70 -11.46 5.37
N LEU A 10 8.14 -12.08 4.33
CA LEU A 10 6.69 -12.11 4.11
C LEU A 10 5.96 -12.80 5.27
N GLY A 11 6.50 -13.92 5.77
CA GLY A 11 5.96 -14.63 6.92
C GLY A 11 5.96 -13.75 8.18
N VAL A 12 7.07 -13.07 8.47
CA VAL A 12 7.17 -12.16 9.62
C VAL A 12 6.20 -10.99 9.49
N ILE A 13 6.10 -10.36 8.31
CA ILE A 13 5.16 -9.27 8.07
C ILE A 13 3.71 -9.74 8.21
N GLY A 14 3.38 -10.90 7.63
CA GLY A 14 2.06 -11.52 7.76
C GLY A 14 1.70 -11.84 9.21
N ILE A 15 2.66 -12.37 9.98
CA ILE A 15 2.48 -12.64 11.43
C ILE A 15 2.29 -11.34 12.21
N LEU A 16 3.07 -10.29 11.94
CA LEU A 16 2.91 -8.97 12.59
C LEU A 16 1.54 -8.36 12.29
N ILE A 17 1.06 -8.47 11.06
CA ILE A 17 -0.28 -8.02 10.67
C ILE A 17 -1.34 -8.87 11.37
N LEU A 18 -1.19 -10.19 11.41
CA LEU A 18 -2.12 -11.10 12.10
C LEU A 18 -2.20 -10.82 13.60
N ILE A 19 -1.06 -10.69 14.29
CA ILE A 19 -0.99 -10.36 15.72
C ILE A 19 -1.66 -9.02 16.00
N ARG A 20 -1.43 -8.03 15.12
CA ARG A 20 -2.04 -6.70 15.24
C ARG A 20 -3.52 -6.69 14.85
N CYS A 21 -3.96 -7.60 13.98
CA CYS A 21 -5.34 -7.78 13.56
C CYS A 21 -6.14 -8.67 14.54
N LEU A 22 -5.46 -9.48 15.36
CA LEU A 22 -6.07 -10.30 16.40
C LEU A 22 -6.72 -9.39 17.44
N PRO A 23 -7.98 -9.66 17.85
CA PRO A 23 -8.72 -8.83 18.79
C PRO A 23 -8.25 -9.09 20.22
N LEU A 24 -7.02 -8.69 20.53
CA LEU A 24 -6.50 -8.62 21.90
C LEU A 24 -7.07 -7.38 22.58
N GLY A 25 -8.31 -7.50 23.09
CA GLY A 25 -8.87 -6.56 24.05
C GLY A 25 -9.71 -5.42 23.46
N SER A 26 -11.02 -5.53 23.68
CA SER A 26 -12.03 -4.47 23.82
C SER A 26 -11.60 -3.03 23.46
N ARG A 27 -11.64 -2.70 22.17
CA ARG A 27 -12.05 -1.39 21.63
C ARG A 27 -12.62 -1.64 20.24
N ARG A 28 -13.81 -1.14 19.95
CA ARG A 28 -14.48 -1.29 18.65
C ARG A 28 -13.60 -0.65 17.56
N ARG A 29 -12.65 -1.38 17.00
CA ARG A 29 -11.91 -0.94 15.81
C ARG A 29 -12.90 -0.79 14.67
N LYS A 30 -12.88 0.36 14.01
CA LYS A 30 -13.71 0.59 12.82
C LYS A 30 -13.22 -0.38 11.75
N LYS A 31 -14.13 -1.10 11.08
CA LYS A 31 -13.80 -2.10 10.05
C LYS A 31 -12.78 -1.58 9.03
N PHE A 32 -12.86 -0.29 8.72
CA PHE A 32 -12.00 0.43 7.79
C PHE A 32 -10.52 0.55 8.20
N GLU A 33 -10.20 0.58 9.50
CA GLU A 33 -8.80 0.55 9.96
C GLU A 33 -8.15 -0.81 9.67
N ILE A 34 -8.93 -1.88 9.81
CA ILE A 34 -8.47 -3.26 9.54
C ILE A 34 -8.20 -3.43 8.04
N PHE A 35 -9.10 -2.94 7.17
CA PHE A 35 -8.89 -2.99 5.73
C PHE A 35 -7.65 -2.22 5.28
N ALA A 36 -7.39 -1.05 5.87
CA ALA A 36 -6.19 -0.28 5.59
C ALA A 36 -4.90 -1.01 6.01
N GLU A 37 -4.87 -1.63 7.20
CA GLU A 37 -3.70 -2.39 7.67
C GLU A 37 -3.43 -3.61 6.76
N ILE A 38 -4.47 -4.34 6.35
CA ILE A 38 -4.34 -5.47 5.41
C ILE A 38 -3.84 -4.98 4.04
N GLY A 39 -4.41 -3.89 3.52
CA GLY A 39 -4.00 -3.31 2.23
C GLY A 39 -2.52 -2.92 2.22
N ILE A 40 -2.03 -2.27 3.29
CA ILE A 40 -0.61 -1.92 3.45
C ILE A 40 0.27 -3.18 3.48
N GLY A 41 -0.19 -4.24 4.15
CA GLY A 41 0.50 -5.53 4.17
C GLY A 41 0.64 -6.17 2.81
N LEU A 42 -0.44 -6.19 2.02
CA LEU A 42 -0.41 -6.70 0.64
C LEU A 42 0.48 -5.84 -0.24
N PHE A 43 0.45 -4.51 -0.08
CA PHE A 43 1.33 -3.60 -0.79
C PHE A 43 2.82 -3.87 -0.53
N ILE A 44 3.21 -4.03 0.74
CA ILE A 44 4.59 -4.38 1.10
C ILE A 44 4.96 -5.75 0.51
N SER A 45 4.01 -6.69 0.49
CA SER A 45 4.21 -8.01 -0.11
C SER A 45 4.50 -7.92 -1.61
N VAL A 46 3.78 -7.07 -2.34
CA VAL A 46 4.02 -6.79 -3.78
C VAL A 46 5.44 -6.23 -3.99
N ILE A 47 5.90 -5.29 -3.15
CA ILE A 47 7.25 -4.73 -3.25
C ILE A 47 8.31 -5.81 -3.05
N ILE A 48 8.18 -6.62 -1.99
CA ILE A 48 9.16 -7.67 -1.66
C ILE A 48 9.21 -8.71 -2.78
N LEU A 49 8.05 -9.18 -3.24
CA LEU A 49 7.96 -10.17 -4.32
C LEU A 49 8.46 -9.60 -5.65
N GLY A 50 8.19 -8.33 -5.95
CA GLY A 50 8.71 -7.67 -7.15
C GLY A 50 10.24 -7.59 -7.12
N LEU A 51 10.82 -7.07 -6.04
CA LEU A 51 12.28 -6.89 -5.90
C LEU A 51 13.07 -8.21 -5.85
N THR A 52 12.39 -9.34 -5.69
CA THR A 52 13.02 -10.65 -5.62
C THR A 52 12.81 -11.38 -6.94
N ASN A 53 13.90 -11.58 -7.68
CA ASN A 53 13.86 -12.34 -8.94
C ASN A 53 13.65 -13.82 -8.60
N PHE A 54 12.40 -14.26 -8.69
CA PHE A 54 12.02 -15.66 -8.62
C PHE A 54 11.91 -16.23 -10.04
N ASP A 55 12.67 -17.28 -10.35
CA ASP A 55 12.55 -18.04 -11.60
C ASP A 55 11.35 -19.01 -11.59
N ASN A 56 10.25 -18.62 -10.94
CA ASN A 56 9.04 -19.43 -10.86
C ASN A 56 8.06 -19.01 -11.96
N LEU A 57 7.38 -19.99 -12.57
CA LEU A 57 6.43 -19.78 -13.68
C LEU A 57 5.37 -18.70 -13.40
N ILE A 58 4.94 -18.58 -12.14
CA ILE A 58 3.90 -17.65 -11.67
C ILE A 58 4.42 -16.20 -11.52
N LEU A 59 5.73 -16.03 -11.31
CA LEU A 59 6.39 -14.71 -11.20
C LEU A 59 7.13 -14.32 -12.49
N LYS A 60 6.96 -15.09 -13.57
CA LYS A 60 7.51 -14.75 -14.87
C LYS A 60 6.93 -13.41 -15.32
N ARG A 61 7.82 -12.47 -15.65
CA ARG A 61 7.44 -11.16 -16.14
C ARG A 61 7.00 -11.25 -17.58
N ALA A 62 5.90 -10.58 -17.92
CA ALA A 62 5.69 -10.16 -19.29
C ALA A 62 6.61 -8.96 -19.54
N ASP A 63 7.56 -9.07 -20.48
CA ASP A 63 8.52 -7.99 -20.76
C ASP A 63 7.92 -6.96 -21.74
N ILE A 64 6.73 -6.42 -21.44
CA ILE A 64 6.07 -5.44 -22.30
C ILE A 64 6.61 -4.04 -21.97
N ILE A 65 7.42 -3.49 -22.87
CA ILE A 65 8.17 -2.25 -22.63
C ILE A 65 7.27 -1.01 -22.44
N TYR A 66 6.13 -0.95 -23.14
CA TYR A 66 5.19 0.19 -23.06
C TYR A 66 4.59 0.34 -21.65
N LEU A 67 4.25 -0.79 -21.00
CA LEU A 67 3.72 -0.78 -19.64
C LEU A 67 4.78 -0.29 -18.64
N GLN A 68 6.06 -0.57 -18.89
CA GLN A 68 7.14 -0.07 -18.03
C GLN A 68 7.25 1.45 -18.09
N TYR A 69 7.09 2.08 -19.26
CA TYR A 69 7.06 3.55 -19.33
C TYR A 69 5.86 4.15 -18.59
N ILE A 70 4.68 3.54 -18.73
CA ILE A 70 3.48 3.95 -18.00
C ILE A 70 3.71 3.82 -16.49
N SER A 71 4.40 2.76 -16.04
CA SER A 71 4.69 2.54 -14.61
C SER A 71 5.43 3.70 -13.95
N ILE A 72 6.35 4.36 -14.67
CA ILE A 72 7.12 5.50 -14.17
C ILE A 72 6.18 6.67 -13.83
N VAL A 73 5.21 6.94 -14.71
CA VAL A 73 4.23 8.02 -14.48
C VAL A 73 3.42 7.73 -13.22
N PHE A 74 2.93 6.49 -13.07
CA PHE A 74 2.19 6.07 -11.88
C PHE A 74 3.04 6.13 -10.60
N PHE A 75 4.31 5.77 -10.66
CA PHE A 75 5.23 5.91 -9.53
C PHE A 75 5.45 7.36 -9.13
N MET A 76 5.68 8.25 -10.09
CA MET A 76 5.90 9.67 -9.80
C MET A 76 4.68 10.29 -9.14
N ILE A 77 3.48 10.03 -9.66
CA ILE A 77 2.23 10.56 -9.10
C ILE A 77 1.97 9.94 -7.72
N GLY A 78 2.08 8.62 -7.59
CA GLY A 78 1.85 7.90 -6.34
C GLY A 78 2.81 8.37 -5.24
N LEU A 79 4.10 8.49 -5.55
CA LEU A 79 5.13 8.93 -4.61
C LEU A 79 4.90 10.38 -4.17
N PHE A 80 4.55 11.27 -5.11
CA PHE A 80 4.22 12.66 -4.79
C PHE A 80 3.04 12.74 -3.79
N LEU A 81 1.98 11.98 -4.02
CA LEU A 81 0.82 11.93 -3.13
C LEU A 81 1.16 11.36 -1.75
N ILE A 82 1.93 10.27 -1.69
CA ILE A 82 2.38 9.65 -0.43
C ILE A 82 3.20 10.65 0.37
N ILE A 83 4.24 11.25 -0.23
CA ILE A 83 5.13 12.20 0.44
C ILE A 83 4.36 13.43 0.90
N SER A 84 3.53 14.03 0.03
CA SER A 84 2.73 15.19 0.40
C SER A 84 1.74 14.87 1.53
N SER A 85 1.18 13.66 1.55
CA SER A 85 0.27 13.22 2.62
C SER A 85 1.01 13.07 3.94
N PHE A 86 2.18 12.42 3.94
CA PHE A 86 3.02 12.26 5.13
C PHE A 86 3.51 13.59 5.69
N ILE A 87 3.95 14.52 4.83
CA ILE A 87 4.42 15.84 5.27
C ILE A 87 3.30 16.61 5.95
N SER A 88 2.12 16.66 5.34
CA SER A 88 0.94 17.35 5.89
C SER A 88 0.48 16.71 7.19
N LEU A 89 0.46 15.38 7.27
CA LEU A 89 0.09 14.64 8.47
C LEU A 89 1.08 14.88 9.62
N LYS A 90 2.40 14.85 9.33
CA LYS A 90 3.47 15.07 10.30
C LYS A 90 3.55 16.52 10.79
N ARG A 91 3.32 17.50 9.91
CA ARG A 91 3.36 18.93 10.27
C ARG A 91 2.09 19.42 10.95
N ILE A 92 0.92 18.95 10.53
CA ILE A 92 -0.36 19.57 10.90
C ILE A 92 -1.21 18.63 11.78
N GLY A 93 -1.14 17.33 11.53
CA GLY A 93 -2.07 16.35 12.10
C GLY A 93 -1.91 16.07 13.59
N LYS A 94 -0.68 16.16 14.15
CA LYS A 94 -0.35 15.77 15.53
C LYS A 94 -1.16 14.54 16.00
N PRO A 95 -1.00 13.38 15.32
CA PRO A 95 -1.88 12.23 15.54
C PRO A 95 -1.79 11.72 16.99
N THR A 96 -2.92 11.61 17.68
CA THR A 96 -3.00 11.19 19.09
C THR A 96 -3.30 9.70 19.26
N SER A 97 -3.87 9.01 18.25
CA SER A 97 -4.06 7.55 18.28
C SER A 97 -4.35 6.92 16.90
N GLY A 98 -3.35 6.36 16.21
CA GLY A 98 -3.49 5.79 14.86
C GLY A 98 -3.00 6.75 13.76
N LEU A 99 -2.73 6.21 12.55
CA LEU A 99 -2.11 6.97 11.45
C LEU A 99 -2.91 8.21 11.02
N GLU A 100 -4.24 8.19 11.13
CA GLU A 100 -5.12 9.28 10.63
C GLU A 100 -5.93 9.97 11.73
N ASN A 101 -5.73 9.63 13.01
CA ASN A 101 -6.53 10.17 14.09
C ASN A 101 -5.94 11.50 14.57
N THR A 102 -6.09 12.49 13.71
CA THR A 102 -5.59 13.85 13.90
C THR A 102 -6.63 14.72 14.60
N THR A 103 -6.23 15.42 15.66
CA THR A 103 -7.11 16.26 16.50
C THR A 103 -7.59 17.54 15.78
N ARG A 104 -7.09 17.81 14.56
CA ARG A 104 -7.49 18.95 13.73
C ARG A 104 -7.67 18.53 12.27
N MET A 105 -8.81 18.91 11.69
CA MET A 105 -9.14 18.68 10.29
C MET A 105 -8.23 19.54 9.39
N ILE A 106 -7.36 18.90 8.60
CA ILE A 106 -6.38 19.57 7.73
C ILE A 106 -7.09 20.11 6.47
N HIS A 107 -7.39 21.41 6.43
CA HIS A 107 -8.04 22.07 5.27
C HIS A 107 -7.05 22.67 4.24
N ARG A 108 -5.75 22.36 4.32
CA ARG A 108 -4.71 22.94 3.44
C ARG A 108 -4.06 21.87 2.55
N GLY A 109 -3.81 22.22 1.29
CA GLY A 109 -3.11 21.37 0.31
C GLY A 109 -3.99 20.28 -0.30
N ILE A 110 -3.43 19.10 -0.54
CA ILE A 110 -4.09 17.96 -1.22
C ILE A 110 -5.33 17.46 -0.43
N PHE A 111 -5.31 17.62 0.90
CA PHE A 111 -6.44 17.29 1.78
C PHE A 111 -7.70 18.16 1.55
N LYS A 112 -7.60 19.26 0.80
CA LYS A 112 -8.77 20.08 0.39
C LYS A 112 -9.58 19.39 -0.71
N PHE A 113 -8.94 18.57 -1.55
CA PHE A 113 -9.57 17.92 -2.70
C PHE A 113 -9.83 16.44 -2.46
N LEU A 114 -9.01 15.78 -1.64
CA LEU A 114 -9.10 14.35 -1.35
C LEU A 114 -9.17 14.14 0.16
N ARG A 115 -10.17 13.39 0.64
CA ARG A 115 -10.28 13.02 2.07
C ARG A 115 -9.12 12.14 2.52
N HIS A 116 -8.67 11.25 1.63
CA HIS A 116 -7.65 10.23 1.90
C HIS A 116 -6.56 10.18 0.81
N PRO A 117 -5.72 11.23 0.68
CA PRO A 117 -4.72 11.31 -0.38
C PRO A 117 -3.59 10.28 -0.23
N LEU A 118 -3.37 9.75 0.99
CA LEU A 118 -2.38 8.72 1.26
C LEU A 118 -2.76 7.39 0.58
N TYR A 119 -4.00 6.92 0.79
CA TYR A 119 -4.46 5.65 0.21
C TYR A 119 -4.56 5.72 -1.31
N LEU A 120 -4.95 6.87 -1.86
CA LEU A 120 -4.92 7.09 -3.30
C LEU A 120 -3.49 7.04 -3.87
N GLY A 121 -2.52 7.63 -3.16
CA GLY A 121 -1.11 7.52 -3.51
C GLY A 121 -0.59 6.07 -3.46
N LEU A 122 -0.95 5.32 -2.42
CA LEU A 122 -0.60 3.90 -2.29
C LEU A 122 -1.22 3.05 -3.41
N SER A 123 -2.49 3.28 -3.78
CA SER A 123 -3.13 2.62 -4.91
C SER A 123 -2.39 2.87 -6.22
N LEU A 124 -2.10 4.14 -6.54
CA LEU A 124 -1.38 4.50 -7.77
C LEU A 124 0.03 3.91 -7.79
N PHE A 125 0.72 3.91 -6.65
CA PHE A 125 2.04 3.31 -6.54
C PHE A 125 1.99 1.77 -6.71
N THR A 126 0.95 1.12 -6.18
CA THR A 126 0.70 -0.31 -6.38
C THR A 126 0.48 -0.62 -7.86
N ILE A 127 -0.35 0.17 -8.55
CA ILE A 127 -0.60 0.03 -9.99
C ILE A 127 0.69 0.20 -10.81
N GLY A 128 1.55 1.16 -10.42
CA GLY A 128 2.89 1.29 -11.01
C GLY A 128 3.70 0.01 -10.89
N PHE A 129 3.72 -0.63 -9.71
CA PHE A 129 4.38 -1.92 -9.49
C PHE A 129 3.81 -3.03 -10.39
N LEU A 130 2.50 -3.04 -10.62
CA LEU A 130 1.85 -4.03 -11.47
C LEU A 130 2.31 -3.90 -12.92
N PHE A 131 2.41 -2.68 -13.44
CA PHE A 131 2.88 -2.42 -14.79
C PHE A 131 4.40 -2.59 -14.97
N ALA A 132 5.19 -2.35 -13.92
CA ALA A 132 6.64 -2.51 -13.97
C ALA A 132 7.06 -3.99 -14.00
N TYR A 133 6.39 -4.85 -13.24
CA TYR A 133 6.78 -6.25 -13.07
C TYR A 133 5.94 -7.24 -13.88
N GLN A 134 4.68 -6.90 -14.18
CA GLN A 134 3.78 -7.66 -15.07
C GLN A 134 3.71 -9.17 -14.78
N ALA A 135 3.86 -9.54 -13.50
CA ALA A 135 3.79 -10.91 -13.05
C ALA A 135 2.37 -11.20 -12.53
N ILE A 136 1.82 -12.37 -12.88
CA ILE A 136 0.45 -12.76 -12.55
C ILE A 136 0.22 -12.73 -11.03
N ALA A 137 1.15 -13.26 -10.23
CA ALA A 137 1.06 -13.21 -8.77
C ALA A 137 0.98 -11.77 -8.22
N LEU A 138 1.82 -10.87 -8.75
CA LEU A 138 1.83 -9.47 -8.31
C LEU A 138 0.55 -8.75 -8.70
N ILE A 139 0.02 -9.05 -9.89
CA ILE A 139 -1.25 -8.51 -10.36
C ILE A 139 -2.39 -8.91 -9.44
N ILE A 140 -2.51 -10.19 -9.08
CA ILE A 140 -3.58 -10.66 -8.18
C ILE A 140 -3.47 -9.99 -6.80
N ILE A 141 -2.28 -10.04 -6.18
CA ILE A 141 -2.07 -9.50 -4.83
C ILE A 141 -2.27 -7.98 -4.82
N GLY A 142 -1.70 -7.26 -5.80
CA GLY A 142 -1.80 -5.82 -5.86
C GLY A 142 -3.19 -5.33 -6.26
N PHE A 143 -3.95 -6.08 -7.08
CA PHE A 143 -5.34 -5.74 -7.37
C PHE A 143 -6.21 -5.78 -6.12
N VAL A 144 -6.04 -6.81 -5.27
CA VAL A 144 -6.71 -6.88 -3.97
C VAL A 144 -6.29 -5.71 -3.07
N ALA A 145 -5.01 -5.35 -3.04
CA ALA A 145 -4.53 -4.20 -2.26
C ALA A 145 -5.19 -2.88 -2.72
N VAL A 146 -5.30 -2.65 -4.03
CA VAL A 146 -5.94 -1.46 -4.61
C VAL A 146 -7.43 -1.39 -4.25
N ILE A 147 -8.15 -2.52 -4.27
CA ILE A 147 -9.56 -2.57 -3.85
C ILE A 147 -9.69 -2.17 -2.38
N LEU A 148 -8.86 -2.73 -1.51
CA LEU A 148 -8.90 -2.41 -0.08
C LEU A 148 -8.62 -0.93 0.19
N PHE A 149 -7.69 -0.33 -0.56
CA PHE A 149 -7.45 1.12 -0.46
C PHE A 149 -8.60 1.95 -1.03
N SER A 150 -9.24 1.50 -2.11
CA SER A 150 -10.36 2.23 -2.73
C SER A 150 -11.58 2.26 -1.80
N LEU A 151 -11.90 1.14 -1.15
CA LEU A 151 -12.95 1.07 -0.14
C LEU A 151 -12.73 2.07 1.00
N ARG A 152 -11.47 2.32 1.36
CA ARG A 152 -11.10 3.30 2.40
C ARG A 152 -11.16 4.75 1.91
N VAL A 153 -11.04 4.99 0.61
CA VAL A 153 -11.14 6.34 0.03
C VAL A 153 -12.60 6.82 -0.05
N GLU A 154 -13.55 5.89 -0.19
CA GLU A 154 -14.99 6.20 -0.31
C GLU A 154 -15.68 6.58 1.01
N ASP A 155 -15.08 6.28 2.16
CA ASP A 155 -15.59 6.64 3.50
C ASP A 155 -15.47 8.15 3.83
#